data_AF-A0A6G0S9K7-F1
#
_entry.id   AF-A0A6G0S9K7-F1
#
_cell.length_a   1.000
_cell.length_b   1.000
_cell.length_c   1.000
_cell.angle_alpha   90.00
_cell.angle_beta   90.00
_cell.angle_gamma   90.00
#
_symmetry.space_group_name_H-M   'P 1'
#
loop_
_entity.id
_entity.type
_entity.pdbx_description
1 polymer ?
#
loop_
_entity_poly.entity_id
_entity_poly.type
_entity_poly.pdbx_seq_one_letter_code
_entity_poly.pdbx_strand_id
1 'polypeptide(L)'
;MHFARSHSEFVAMRKDFWKRLRDVRELTGFAQYINGLWLTGRYSTYQLYWTPTGFASTNNPVETFNAVLKRDYTLRRRLKMGALLQELSNGCKDKSASERFFSLEVVPAQTLIRRVSEMIREKLLYESGRDQVDIASAGHIRVIVLPNW
;
A
#
# COMPACT_ATOMS: atom_id res chain seq x y z
N MET A 1 5.53 0.62 12.25
CA MET A 1 6.55 1.38 11.50
C MET A 1 5.93 2.40 10.55
N HIS A 2 4.89 2.03 9.78
CA HIS A 2 4.14 2.94 8.88
C HIS A 2 3.66 4.27 9.51
N PHE A 3 3.38 4.28 10.82
CA PHE A 3 2.89 5.48 11.54
C PHE A 3 3.98 6.25 12.28
N ALA A 4 5.26 5.92 12.09
CA ALA A 4 6.34 6.64 12.74
C ALA A 4 6.38 8.09 12.24
N ARG A 5 6.35 9.04 13.17
CA ARG A 5 6.33 10.49 12.90
C ARG A 5 7.74 11.09 12.82
N SER A 6 8.75 10.30 13.18
CA SER A 6 10.16 10.70 13.14
C SER A 6 11.07 9.50 12.91
N HIS A 7 12.32 9.77 12.52
CA HIS A 7 13.32 8.73 12.31
C HIS A 7 13.62 7.95 13.60
N SER A 8 13.71 8.65 14.73
CA SER A 8 13.96 8.03 16.04
C SER A 8 12.82 7.10 16.45
N GLU A 9 11.57 7.53 16.27
CA GLU A 9 10.39 6.69 16.51
C GLU A 9 10.38 5.47 15.59
N PHE A 10 10.70 5.65 14.30
CA PHE A 10 10.81 4.56 13.35
C PHE A 10 11.86 3.51 13.79
N VAL A 11 13.05 3.96 14.19
CA VAL A 11 14.12 3.08 14.67
C VAL A 11 13.68 2.31 15.92
N ALA A 12 13.00 2.98 16.86
CA ALA A 12 12.45 2.35 18.06
C ALA A 12 11.39 1.28 17.71
N MET A 13 10.39 1.64 16.90
CA MET A 13 9.35 0.71 16.44
C MET A 13 9.94 -0.50 15.70
N ARG A 14 10.96 -0.28 14.87
CA ARG A 14 11.66 -1.34 14.13
C ARG A 14 12.36 -2.31 15.07
N LYS A 15 13.06 -1.78 16.08
CA LYS A 15 13.76 -2.59 17.09
C LYS A 15 12.77 -3.44 17.90
N ASP A 16 11.67 -2.84 18.33
CA ASP A 16 10.63 -3.54 19.09
C ASP A 16 9.92 -4.61 18.27
N PHE A 17 9.58 -4.30 17.01
CA PHE A 17 8.99 -5.26 16.08
C PHE A 17 9.89 -6.48 15.90
N TRP A 18 11.19 -6.26 15.64
CA TRP A 18 12.12 -7.35 15.43
C TRP A 18 12.33 -8.20 16.70
N LYS A 19 12.38 -7.55 17.88
CA LYS A 19 12.45 -8.26 19.16
C LYS A 19 11.25 -9.19 19.33
N ARG A 20 10.02 -8.67 19.18
CA ARG A 20 8.79 -9.46 19.29
C ARG A 20 8.75 -10.62 18.31
N LEU A 21 9.23 -10.41 17.08
CA LEU A 21 9.25 -11.44 16.05
C LEU A 21 10.24 -12.57 16.38
N ARG A 22 11.39 -12.22 16.98
CA ARG A 22 12.42 -13.18 17.39
C ARG A 22 12.02 -13.96 18.66
N ASP A 23 11.24 -13.34 19.54
CA ASP A 23 10.76 -13.99 20.77
C ASP A 23 9.77 -15.13 20.47
N VAL A 24 9.21 -15.20 19.24
CA VAL A 24 8.40 -16.32 18.76
C VAL A 24 9.30 -17.38 18.13
N ARG A 25 9.43 -18.54 18.80
CA ARG A 25 10.35 -19.63 18.41
C ARG A 25 10.12 -20.10 16.96
N GLU A 26 8.86 -20.25 16.57
CA GLU A 26 8.43 -20.70 15.24
C GLU A 26 8.83 -19.73 14.13
N LEU A 27 9.02 -18.45 14.46
CA LEU A 27 9.33 -17.40 13.51
C LEU A 27 10.82 -17.06 13.45
N THR A 28 11.68 -17.77 14.17
CA THR A 28 13.12 -17.44 14.25
C THR A 28 13.77 -17.30 12.86
N GLY A 29 13.54 -18.26 11.95
CA GLY A 29 14.09 -18.20 10.60
C GLY A 29 13.49 -17.05 9.77
N PHE A 30 12.20 -16.79 9.94
CA PHE A 30 11.53 -15.66 9.31
C PHE A 30 12.04 -14.31 9.84
N ALA A 31 12.32 -14.21 11.14
CA ALA A 31 12.86 -13.02 11.79
C ALA A 31 14.27 -12.70 11.29
N GLN A 32 15.10 -13.73 11.06
CA GLN A 32 16.42 -13.58 10.45
C GLN A 32 16.32 -13.10 9.00
N TYR A 33 15.44 -13.71 8.20
CA TYR A 33 15.18 -13.29 6.82
C TYR A 33 14.71 -11.83 6.75
N ILE A 34 13.70 -11.47 7.56
CA ILE A 34 13.18 -10.10 7.61
C ILE A 34 14.27 -9.12 7.99
N ASN A 35 15.07 -9.43 9.01
CA ASN A 35 16.14 -8.53 9.42
C ASN A 35 17.17 -8.32 8.30
N GLY A 36 17.72 -9.42 7.78
CA GLY A 36 18.81 -9.39 6.82
C GLY A 36 18.44 -8.79 5.46
N LEU A 37 17.17 -8.91 5.05
CA LEU A 37 16.74 -8.43 3.73
C LEU A 37 15.98 -7.10 3.80
N TRP A 38 15.05 -6.99 4.74
CA TRP A 38 14.07 -5.90 4.81
C TRP A 38 14.37 -4.85 5.86
N LEU A 39 15.00 -5.19 7.01
CA LEU A 39 15.26 -4.21 8.07
C LEU A 39 16.60 -3.51 7.93
N THR A 40 17.63 -4.25 7.51
CA THR A 40 19.01 -3.76 7.38
C THR A 40 19.61 -4.01 6.01
N GLY A 41 18.94 -4.80 5.17
CA GLY A 41 19.45 -5.22 3.87
C GLY A 41 19.17 -4.26 2.72
N ARG A 42 19.28 -4.81 1.51
CA ARG A 42 19.11 -4.11 0.23
C ARG A 42 17.74 -3.47 0.05
N TYR A 43 16.69 -4.01 0.69
CA TYR A 43 15.32 -3.51 0.57
C TYR A 43 14.88 -2.70 1.81
N SER A 44 15.83 -2.21 2.61
CA SER A 44 15.55 -1.43 3.82
C SER A 44 14.84 -0.10 3.56
N THR A 45 14.97 0.45 2.35
CA THR A 45 14.26 1.64 1.89
C THR A 45 12.83 1.37 1.43
N TYR A 46 12.47 0.10 1.21
CA TYR A 46 11.09 -0.29 0.90
C TYR A 46 10.16 -0.18 2.11
N GLN A 47 10.71 0.13 3.29
CA GLN A 47 9.92 0.43 4.46
C GLN A 47 9.23 1.78 4.33
N LEU A 48 7.91 1.73 4.54
CA LEU A 48 6.92 2.81 4.45
C LEU A 48 7.31 4.15 5.08
N TYR A 49 8.25 4.18 6.01
CA TYR A 49 8.79 5.42 6.58
C TYR A 49 9.43 6.34 5.52
N TRP A 50 10.05 5.77 4.48
CA TRP A 50 10.66 6.54 3.39
C TRP A 50 9.68 6.88 2.27
N THR A 51 8.48 6.30 2.28
CA THR A 51 7.46 6.52 1.27
C THR A 51 6.66 7.78 1.65
N PRO A 52 6.55 8.80 0.77
CA PRO A 52 5.77 10.00 1.07
C PRO A 52 4.31 9.69 1.37
N THR A 53 3.70 10.46 2.27
CA THR A 53 2.28 10.38 2.61
C THR A 53 1.41 10.50 1.36
N GLY A 54 0.44 9.59 1.19
CA GLY A 54 -0.46 9.55 0.02
C GLY A 54 -0.09 8.52 -1.05
N PHE A 55 1.10 7.92 -0.99
CA PHE A 55 1.41 6.76 -1.81
C PHE A 55 0.81 5.49 -1.21
N ALA A 56 0.26 4.63 -2.08
CA ALA A 56 -0.35 3.37 -1.68
C ALA A 56 0.68 2.50 -0.94
N SER A 57 0.52 2.46 0.37
CA SER A 57 1.37 1.71 1.31
C SER A 57 1.03 0.22 1.36
N THR A 58 -0.03 -0.16 0.66
CA THR A 58 -0.51 -1.52 0.57
C THR A 58 -0.02 -2.12 -0.73
N ASN A 59 0.47 -3.35 -0.64
CA ASN A 59 0.61 -4.26 -1.77
C ASN A 59 -0.73 -4.51 -2.50
N ASN A 60 -1.82 -3.85 -2.14
CA ASN A 60 -3.16 -4.04 -2.64
C ASN A 60 -3.27 -4.02 -4.18
N PRO A 61 -2.54 -3.17 -4.95
CA PRO A 61 -2.52 -3.28 -6.41
C PRO A 61 -1.86 -4.58 -6.89
N VAL A 62 -0.74 -4.99 -6.29
CA VAL A 62 -0.02 -6.24 -6.60
C VAL A 62 -0.82 -7.46 -6.17
N GLU A 63 -1.45 -7.43 -5.00
CA GLU A 63 -2.34 -8.48 -4.49
C GLU A 63 -3.59 -8.60 -5.34
N THR A 64 -4.21 -7.48 -5.74
CA THR A 64 -5.36 -7.46 -6.65
C THR A 64 -4.99 -8.04 -8.01
N PHE A 65 -3.84 -7.63 -8.57
CA PHE A 65 -3.33 -8.21 -9.81
C PHE A 65 -3.09 -9.72 -9.67
N ASN A 66 -2.41 -10.14 -8.60
CA ASN A 66 -2.16 -11.56 -8.32
C ASN A 66 -3.46 -12.34 -8.12
N ALA A 67 -4.49 -11.75 -7.51
CA ALA A 67 -5.79 -12.39 -7.33
C ALA A 67 -6.49 -12.62 -8.68
N VAL A 68 -6.48 -11.62 -9.57
CA VAL A 68 -7.01 -11.73 -10.94
C VAL A 68 -6.23 -12.78 -11.72
N LEU A 69 -4.90 -12.73 -11.70
CA LEU A 69 -4.04 -13.71 -12.38
C LEU A 69 -4.28 -15.15 -11.89
N LYS A 70 -4.41 -15.31 -10.57
CA LYS A 70 -4.73 -16.60 -9.94
C LYS A 70 -6.12 -17.10 -10.34
N ARG A 71 -7.12 -16.21 -10.38
CA ARG A 71 -8.51 -16.58 -10.64
C ARG A 71 -8.78 -16.87 -12.11
N ASP A 72 -8.33 -15.99 -13.00
CA ASP A 72 -8.82 -15.93 -14.39
C ASP A 72 -7.90 -16.65 -15.38
N TYR A 73 -6.60 -16.71 -15.10
CA TYR A 73 -5.60 -17.21 -16.06
C TYR A 73 -4.98 -18.53 -15.61
N THR A 74 -4.51 -18.60 -14.37
CA THR A 74 -3.89 -19.84 -13.86
C THR A 74 -4.90 -20.81 -13.23
N LEU A 75 -6.14 -20.37 -13.00
CA LEU A 75 -7.18 -21.12 -12.29
C LEU A 75 -6.69 -21.72 -10.97
N ARG A 76 -5.80 -21.00 -10.26
CA ARG A 76 -5.10 -21.41 -9.03
C ARG A 76 -4.24 -22.66 -9.17
N ARG A 77 -3.86 -23.03 -10.40
CA ARG A 77 -2.97 -24.16 -10.69
C ARG A 77 -1.53 -23.69 -10.86
N ARG A 78 -0.59 -24.57 -10.52
CA ARG A 78 0.84 -24.35 -10.79
C ARG A 78 1.15 -24.74 -12.22
N LEU A 79 1.47 -23.76 -13.07
CA LEU A 79 1.81 -23.97 -14.47
C LEU A 79 3.32 -24.18 -14.67
N LYS A 80 3.68 -24.87 -15.76
CA LYS A 80 5.06 -24.88 -16.26
C LYS A 80 5.39 -23.52 -16.89
N MET A 81 6.67 -23.17 -16.95
CA MET A 81 7.11 -21.83 -17.38
C MET A 81 6.53 -21.40 -18.74
N GLY A 82 6.51 -22.29 -19.76
CA GLY A 82 5.95 -21.96 -21.07
C GLY A 82 4.46 -21.61 -21.02
N ALA A 83 3.66 -22.42 -20.31
CA ALA A 83 2.24 -22.18 -20.12
C ALA A 83 1.98 -20.91 -19.29
N LEU A 84 2.79 -20.65 -18.27
CA LEU A 84 2.69 -19.42 -17.47
C LEU A 84 2.95 -18.17 -18.30
N LEU A 85 3.97 -18.18 -19.17
CA LEU A 85 4.27 -17.05 -20.05
C LEU A 85 3.14 -16.80 -21.05
N GLN A 86 2.52 -17.87 -21.58
CA GLN A 86 1.38 -17.75 -22.46
C GLN A 86 0.18 -17.09 -21.75
N GLU A 87 -0.14 -17.54 -20.53
CA GLU A 87 -1.23 -16.97 -19.73
C GLU A 87 -0.97 -15.50 -19.36
N LEU A 88 0.27 -15.14 -19.03
CA LEU A 88 0.65 -13.74 -18.80
C LEU A 88 0.46 -12.90 -20.07
N SER A 89 0.84 -13.42 -21.24
CA SER A 89 0.65 -12.74 -22.52
C SER A 89 -0.83 -12.55 -22.84
N ASN A 90 -1.66 -13.57 -22.62
CA ASN A 90 -3.11 -13.48 -22.78
C ASN A 90 -3.70 -12.39 -21.87
N GLY A 91 -3.28 -12.37 -20.60
CA GLY A 91 -3.71 -11.33 -19.67
C GLY A 91 -3.31 -9.91 -20.08
N CYS A 92 -2.11 -9.72 -20.62
CA CYS A 92 -1.71 -8.44 -21.19
C CYS A 92 -2.60 -8.03 -22.37
N LYS A 93 -2.92 -8.97 -23.29
CA LYS A 93 -3.78 -8.70 -24.44
C LYS A 93 -5.19 -8.29 -24.01
N ASP A 94 -5.80 -9.05 -23.12
CA ASP A 94 -7.15 -8.75 -22.61
C ASP A 94 -7.21 -7.38 -21.92
N LYS A 95 -6.20 -7.04 -21.12
CA LYS A 95 -6.14 -5.74 -20.45
C LYS A 95 -5.83 -4.60 -21.42
N SER A 96 -5.04 -4.84 -22.46
CA SER A 96 -4.76 -3.85 -23.52
C SER A 96 -5.95 -3.57 -24.42
N ALA A 97 -6.86 -4.54 -24.57
CA ALA A 97 -8.11 -4.38 -25.31
C ALA A 97 -9.19 -3.61 -24.51
N SER A 98 -8.94 -3.31 -23.24
CA SER A 98 -9.85 -2.51 -22.42
C SER A 98 -9.82 -1.05 -22.87
N GLU A 99 -10.99 -0.46 -23.15
CA GLU A 99 -11.17 0.97 -23.48
C GLU A 99 -10.97 1.93 -22.29
N ARG A 100 -10.21 1.53 -21.26
CA ARG A 100 -9.95 2.40 -20.11
C ARG A 100 -8.99 3.49 -20.57
N PHE A 101 -9.53 4.70 -20.75
CA PHE A 101 -8.75 5.88 -21.02
C PHE A 101 -7.71 6.07 -19.92
N PHE A 102 -6.44 6.09 -20.32
CA PHE A 102 -5.36 6.49 -19.43
C PHE A 102 -5.46 8.00 -19.23
N SER A 103 -5.82 8.42 -18.01
CA SER A 103 -5.84 9.83 -17.63
C SER A 103 -4.51 10.20 -16.98
N LEU A 104 -3.86 11.24 -17.51
CA LEU A 104 -2.72 11.87 -16.85
C LEU A 104 -3.14 12.70 -15.65
N GLU A 105 -4.41 13.12 -15.61
CA GLU A 105 -4.99 13.84 -14.51
C GLU A 105 -5.52 12.86 -13.45
N VAL A 106 -5.34 13.23 -12.18
CA VAL A 106 -5.84 12.46 -11.04
C VAL A 106 -7.35 12.62 -10.97
N VAL A 107 -8.08 11.65 -11.54
CA VAL A 107 -9.54 11.61 -11.47
C VAL A 107 -9.96 10.66 -10.33
N PRO A 108 -10.57 11.17 -9.25
CA PRO A 108 -11.04 10.31 -8.18
C PRO A 108 -12.18 9.41 -8.68
N ALA A 109 -12.15 8.13 -8.32
CA ALA A 109 -13.24 7.21 -8.64
C ALA A 109 -14.55 7.67 -8.00
N GLN A 110 -15.68 7.55 -8.70
CA GLN A 110 -17.01 7.94 -8.20
C GLN A 110 -17.35 7.26 -6.86
N THR A 111 -16.89 6.03 -6.65
CA THR A 111 -17.05 5.31 -5.38
C THR A 111 -16.28 5.96 -4.24
N LEU A 112 -15.11 6.54 -4.51
CA LEU A 112 -14.32 7.28 -3.53
C LEU A 112 -15.01 8.60 -3.18
N ILE A 113 -15.50 9.34 -4.19
CA ILE A 113 -16.26 10.58 -4.00
C ILE A 113 -17.46 10.31 -3.08
N ARG A 114 -18.27 9.30 -3.41
CA ARG A 114 -19.44 8.93 -2.60
C ARG A 114 -19.07 8.60 -1.15
N ARG A 115 -18.03 7.79 -0.94
CA ARG A 115 -17.58 7.43 0.42
C ARG A 115 -17.11 8.63 1.22
N VAL A 116 -16.36 9.55 0.60
CA VAL A 116 -15.93 10.78 1.25
C VAL A 116 -17.14 11.64 1.64
N SER A 117 -18.13 11.79 0.75
CA SER A 117 -19.37 12.51 1.07
C SER A 117 -20.15 11.87 2.23
N GLU A 118 -20.26 10.54 2.25
CA GLU A 118 -20.86 9.80 3.38
C GLU A 118 -20.09 10.05 4.67
N MET A 119 -18.77 9.95 4.65
CA MET A 119 -17.94 10.20 5.84
C MET A 119 -18.02 11.65 6.35
N ILE A 120 -18.14 12.64 5.45
CA ILE A 120 -18.40 14.04 5.85
C ILE A 120 -19.76 14.17 6.52
N ARG A 121 -20.80 13.55 5.94
CA ARG A 121 -22.16 13.57 6.52
C ARG A 121 -22.20 12.94 7.92
N GLU A 122 -21.50 11.83 8.11
CA GLU A 122 -21.37 11.15 9.40
C GLU A 122 -20.36 11.83 10.35
N LYS A 123 -19.79 12.98 9.96
CA LYS A 123 -18.78 13.74 10.74
C LYS A 123 -17.52 12.93 11.10
N LEU A 124 -17.16 11.97 10.25
CA LEU A 124 -15.95 11.16 10.37
C LEU A 124 -14.74 11.79 9.66
N LEU A 125 -14.97 12.78 8.80
CA LEU A 125 -13.94 13.58 8.14
C LEU A 125 -14.22 15.06 8.36
N TYR A 126 -13.17 15.84 8.60
CA TYR A 126 -13.22 17.29 8.62
C TYR A 126 -12.06 17.85 7.80
N GLU A 127 -12.28 19.01 7.19
CA GLU A 127 -11.24 19.75 6.49
C GLU A 127 -10.48 20.59 7.52
N SER A 128 -9.22 20.23 7.80
CA SER A 128 -8.34 20.97 8.70
C SER A 128 -7.84 22.25 8.02
N GLY A 129 -8.76 23.17 7.71
CA GLY A 129 -8.44 24.47 7.10
C GLY A 129 -8.15 25.58 8.10
N ARG A 130 -8.60 25.48 9.37
CA ARG A 130 -8.44 26.57 10.36
C ARG A 130 -8.18 26.18 11.81
N ASP A 131 -8.40 24.92 12.20
CA ASP A 131 -8.09 24.45 13.55
C ASP A 131 -7.31 23.13 13.49
N GLN A 132 -6.13 23.12 14.12
CA GLN A 132 -5.39 21.89 14.39
C GLN A 132 -6.18 21.05 15.40
N VAL A 133 -7.08 20.21 14.91
CA VAL A 133 -7.64 19.14 15.73
C VAL A 133 -6.80 17.89 15.49
N ASP A 134 -6.27 17.34 16.57
CA ASP A 134 -5.41 16.17 16.59
C ASP A 134 -6.32 14.91 16.57
N ILE A 135 -6.53 14.28 15.41
CA ILE A 135 -7.19 12.96 15.39
C ILE A 135 -6.19 11.94 15.93
N ALA A 136 -6.43 11.47 17.16
CA ALA A 136 -5.60 10.47 17.84
C ALA A 136 -5.38 9.16 17.04
N SER A 137 -6.22 8.86 16.04
CA SER A 137 -6.18 7.62 15.26
C SER A 137 -5.82 7.78 13.78
N ALA A 138 -5.80 9.00 13.24
CA ALA A 138 -5.47 9.27 11.83
C ALA A 138 -4.36 10.31 11.84
N GLY A 139 -3.11 9.86 11.67
CA GLY A 139 -1.94 10.73 11.62
C GLY A 139 -2.21 11.94 10.71
N HIS A 140 -1.73 13.11 11.14
CA HIS A 140 -1.94 14.42 10.51
C HIS A 140 -1.99 14.35 8.97
N ILE A 141 -3.19 14.30 8.40
CA ILE A 141 -3.38 14.40 6.95
C ILE A 141 -3.36 15.88 6.61
N ARG A 142 -2.20 16.40 6.20
CA ARG A 142 -2.15 17.71 5.53
C ARG A 142 -2.61 17.54 4.10
N VAL A 143 -3.84 17.94 3.81
CA VAL A 143 -4.28 18.17 2.43
C VAL A 143 -3.70 19.52 2.02
N ILE A 144 -2.67 19.50 1.16
CA ILE A 144 -2.14 20.72 0.54
C ILE A 144 -3.07 21.06 -0.62
N VAL A 145 -3.92 22.08 -0.43
CA VAL A 145 -4.68 22.69 -1.53
C VAL A 145 -3.71 23.59 -2.28
N LEU A 146 -3.41 23.26 -3.55
CA LEU A 146 -2.69 24.17 -4.43
C LEU A 146 -3.65 25.28 -4.89
N PRO A 147 -3.19 26.54 -5.00
CA PRO A 147 -4.03 27.63 -5.48
C PRO A 147 -4.48 27.36 -6.91
N ASN A 148 -5.76 27.62 -7.19
CA ASN A 148 -6.31 27.58 -8.54
C ASN A 148 -5.64 28.66 -9.39
N TRP A 149 -5.15 28.28 -10.57
CA TRP A 149 -4.79 29.22 -11.65
C TRP A 149 -6.05 29.56 -12.44
#